data_AF-A0A3P7VCF1-F1
#
_entry.id   AF-A0A3P7VCF1-F1
#
_cell.length_a   1.000
_cell.length_b   1.000
_cell.length_c   1.000
_cell.angle_alpha   90.00
_cell.angle_beta   90.00
_cell.angle_gamma   90.00
#
_symmetry.space_group_name_H-M   'P 1'
#
loop_
_entity.id
_entity.type
_entity.pdbx_description
1 polymer ?
#
loop_
_entity_poly.entity_id
_entity_poly.type
_entity_poly.pdbx_seq_one_letter_code
_entity_poly.pdbx_strand_id
1 'polypeptide(L)'
;MKVIKKKLVRKVLDMLKKLEGTQFDDFWKEFSTNIKLGVMEDPSNRIRLAKLLRFASSADKEKLTSLTDYVERMKEKQDKIYYMAGTSRKEVETSPFVERLIAKGYEVSTVFY
;
A
#
# COMPACT_ATOMS: atom_id res chain seq x y z
N MET A 1 -23.90 1.84 22.54
CA MET A 1 -22.50 1.36 22.35
C MET A 1 -21.87 1.63 20.96
N LYS A 2 -22.61 1.66 19.84
CA LYS A 2 -22.03 1.86 18.49
C LYS A 2 -21.30 3.21 18.26
N VAL A 3 -21.74 4.28 18.93
CA VAL A 3 -21.18 5.63 18.76
C VAL A 3 -19.75 5.76 19.32
N ILE A 4 -19.48 5.13 20.46
CA ILE A 4 -18.17 5.16 21.12
C ILE A 4 -17.12 4.46 20.24
N LYS A 5 -17.42 3.25 19.74
CA LYS A 5 -16.56 2.51 18.81
C LYS A 5 -16.20 3.35 17.58
N LYS A 6 -17.20 3.97 16.94
CA LYS A 6 -16.98 4.80 15.73
C LYS A 6 -16.10 6.02 16.01
N LYS A 7 -16.27 6.68 17.16
CA LYS A 7 -15.42 7.81 17.57
C LYS A 7 -13.98 7.37 17.84
N LEU A 8 -13.78 6.25 18.53
CA LEU A 8 -12.46 5.66 18.79
C LEU A 8 -11.72 5.35 17.49
N VAL A 9 -12.36 4.61 16.58
CA VAL A 9 -11.74 4.25 15.28
C VAL A 9 -11.34 5.50 14.50
N ARG A 10 -12.22 6.51 14.42
CA ARG A 10 -11.88 7.78 13.75
C ARG A 10 -10.68 8.47 14.39
N LYS A 11 -10.65 8.54 15.73
CA LYS A 11 -9.55 9.18 16.46
C LYS A 11 -8.23 8.46 16.24
N VAL A 12 -8.23 7.12 16.24
CA VAL A 12 -7.04 6.31 15.92
C VAL A 12 -6.58 6.58 14.49
N LEU A 13 -7.47 6.53 13.50
CA LEU A 13 -7.10 6.81 12.10
C LEU A 13 -6.55 8.23 11.90
N ASP A 14 -7.08 9.21 12.63
CA ASP A 14 -6.59 10.58 12.56
C ASP A 14 -5.25 10.76 13.31
N MET A 15 -4.93 9.90 14.29
CA MET A 15 -3.60 9.82 14.90
C MET A 15 -2.60 9.15 13.95
N LEU A 16 -2.97 8.04 13.31
CA LEU A 16 -2.10 7.31 12.38
C LEU A 16 -1.66 8.17 11.19
N LYS A 17 -2.54 9.05 10.72
CA LYS A 17 -2.22 10.02 9.64
C LYS A 17 -1.16 11.05 10.03
N LYS A 18 -0.92 11.27 11.32
CA LYS A 18 0.08 12.23 11.81
C LYS A 18 1.44 11.57 12.05
N LEU A 19 1.53 10.25 11.88
CA LEU A 19 2.80 9.54 11.95
C LEU A 19 3.60 9.84 10.68
N GLU A 20 4.86 10.23 10.86
CA GLU A 20 5.77 10.65 9.80
C GLU A 20 7.14 9.97 10.03
N GLY A 21 7.91 9.81 8.95
CA GLY A 21 9.27 9.27 9.00
C GLY A 21 9.37 7.93 9.74
N THR A 22 10.35 7.82 10.64
CA THR A 22 10.68 6.59 11.36
C THR A 22 9.51 6.05 12.20
N GLN A 23 8.67 6.92 12.75
CA GLN A 23 7.51 6.50 13.56
C GLN A 23 6.48 5.75 12.71
N PHE A 24 6.31 6.18 11.45
CA PHE A 24 5.44 5.48 10.52
C PHE A 24 6.05 4.15 10.09
N ASP A 25 7.36 4.10 9.86
CA ASP A 25 8.06 2.88 9.46
C ASP A 25 7.97 1.78 10.54
N ASP A 26 8.19 2.14 11.80
CA ASP A 26 8.03 1.22 12.94
C ASP A 26 6.58 0.75 13.08
N PHE A 27 5.62 1.67 12.98
CA PHE A 27 4.20 1.33 12.98
C PHE A 27 3.86 0.37 11.84
N TRP A 28 4.35 0.63 10.63
CA TRP A 28 4.05 -0.18 9.46
C TRP A 28 4.64 -1.59 9.59
N LYS A 29 5.85 -1.70 10.13
CA LYS A 29 6.52 -2.99 10.40
C LYS A 29 5.69 -3.89 11.32
N GLU A 30 5.07 -3.32 12.35
CA GLU A 30 4.30 -4.09 13.33
C GLU A 30 2.82 -4.28 12.94
N PHE A 31 2.17 -3.25 12.38
CA PHE A 31 0.71 -3.20 12.23
C PHE A 31 0.21 -3.22 10.77
N SER A 32 1.08 -3.39 9.78
CA SER A 32 0.68 -3.45 8.35
C SER A 32 -0.38 -4.53 8.08
N THR A 33 -0.28 -5.70 8.71
CA THR A 33 -1.26 -6.79 8.59
C THR A 33 -2.65 -6.35 9.06
N ASN A 34 -2.74 -5.67 10.19
CA ASN A 34 -4.01 -5.16 10.72
C ASN A 34 -4.63 -4.09 9.80
N ILE A 35 -3.81 -3.23 9.20
CA ILE A 35 -4.29 -2.24 8.23
C ILE A 35 -4.84 -2.93 6.98
N LYS A 36 -4.13 -3.93 6.43
CA LYS A 36 -4.60 -4.72 5.28
C LYS A 36 -5.94 -5.41 5.57
N LEU A 37 -6.07 -6.04 6.74
CA LEU A 37 -7.33 -6.64 7.20
C LEU A 37 -8.45 -5.60 7.34
N GLY A 38 -8.14 -4.43 7.93
CA GLY A 38 -9.11 -3.35 8.09
C GLY A 38 -9.66 -2.83 6.75
N VAL A 39 -8.85 -2.80 5.69
CA VAL A 39 -9.30 -2.39 4.34
C VAL A 39 -10.36 -3.37 3.79
N MET A 40 -10.22 -4.66 4.12
CA MET A 40 -11.15 -5.72 3.71
C MET A 40 -12.43 -5.72 4.56
N GLU A 41 -12.28 -5.63 5.88
CA GLU A 41 -13.38 -5.82 6.85
C GLU A 41 -14.16 -4.55 7.21
N ASP A 42 -13.59 -3.35 7.02
CA ASP A 42 -14.25 -2.06 7.33
C ASP A 42 -14.46 -1.20 6.06
N PRO A 43 -15.53 -1.45 5.29
CA PRO A 43 -15.87 -0.66 4.11
C PRO A 43 -16.02 0.84 4.41
N SER A 44 -16.45 1.20 5.63
CA SER A 44 -16.73 2.58 6.00
C SER A 44 -15.47 3.43 6.18
N ASN A 45 -14.35 2.79 6.52
CA ASN A 45 -13.05 3.44 6.67
C ASN A 45 -12.04 3.01 5.59
N ARG A 46 -12.43 2.16 4.64
CA ARG A 46 -11.59 1.62 3.56
C ARG A 46 -10.73 2.68 2.87
N ILE A 47 -11.31 3.82 2.48
CA ILE A 47 -10.57 4.90 1.80
C ILE A 47 -9.49 5.51 2.71
N ARG A 48 -9.78 5.67 4.01
CA ARG A 48 -8.82 6.23 4.97
C ARG A 48 -7.68 5.24 5.24
N LEU A 49 -8.00 3.96 5.35
CA LEU A 49 -7.04 2.88 5.55
C LEU A 49 -6.17 2.65 4.31
N ALA A 50 -6.76 2.73 3.11
CA ALA A 50 -6.03 2.57 1.85
C ALA A 50 -4.89 3.59 1.69
N LYS A 51 -5.06 4.81 2.19
CA LYS A 51 -4.00 5.84 2.17
C LYS A 51 -2.80 5.50 3.07
N LEU A 52 -3.00 4.66 4.08
CA LEU A 52 -1.93 4.20 4.96
C LEU A 52 -1.18 3.01 4.37
N LEU A 53 -1.69 2.39 3.29
CA LEU A 53 -1.02 1.25 2.69
C LEU A 53 0.33 1.67 2.10
N ARG A 54 1.33 0.81 2.31
CA ARG A 54 2.63 0.88 1.66
C ARG A 54 2.95 -0.45 1.00
N PHE A 55 3.51 -0.39 -0.19
CA PHE A 55 3.84 -1.55 -1.01
C PHE A 55 5.29 -1.47 -1.49
N ALA A 56 5.93 -2.63 -1.64
CA ALA A 56 7.16 -2.68 -2.41
C ALA A 56 6.82 -2.39 -3.88
N SER A 57 7.70 -1.71 -4.59
CA SER A 57 7.49 -1.36 -6.00
C SER A 57 8.70 -1.76 -6.83
N SER A 58 8.49 -1.93 -8.13
CA SER A 58 9.58 -2.06 -9.11
C SER A 58 10.37 -0.76 -9.29
N ALA A 59 9.81 0.39 -8.89
CA ALA A 59 10.48 1.69 -9.01
C ALA A 59 11.58 1.91 -7.97
N ASP A 60 11.40 1.41 -6.74
CA ASP A 60 12.38 1.52 -5.65
C ASP A 60 12.54 0.17 -4.94
N LYS A 61 13.79 -0.29 -4.83
CA LYS A 61 14.10 -1.60 -4.26
C LYS A 61 14.20 -1.62 -2.74
N GLU A 62 14.34 -0.48 -2.11
CA GLU A 62 14.57 -0.39 -0.67
C GLU A 62 13.41 0.31 0.04
N LYS A 63 12.72 1.21 -0.66
CA LYS A 63 11.62 1.98 -0.07
C LYS A 63 10.26 1.40 -0.41
N LEU A 64 9.39 1.40 0.60
CA LEU A 64 7.98 1.17 0.37
C LEU A 64 7.32 2.43 -0.19
N THR A 65 6.45 2.24 -1.17
CA THR A 65 5.73 3.29 -1.88
C THR A 65 4.27 3.33 -1.42
N SER A 66 3.72 4.53 -1.27
CA SER A 66 2.29 4.69 -1.06
C SER A 66 1.52 4.66 -2.39
N LEU A 67 0.21 4.41 -2.33
CA LEU A 67 -0.62 4.48 -3.54
C LEU A 67 -0.64 5.89 -4.14
N THR A 68 -0.47 6.94 -3.35
CA THR A 68 -0.38 8.31 -3.85
C THR A 68 0.90 8.53 -4.62
N ASP A 69 2.04 8.07 -4.10
CA ASP A 69 3.34 8.24 -4.79
C ASP A 69 3.39 7.42 -6.09
N TYR A 70 2.74 6.25 -6.09
CA TYR A 70 2.58 5.45 -7.32
C TYR A 70 1.79 6.24 -8.38
N VAL A 71 0.67 6.86 -7.99
CA VAL A 71 -0.18 7.63 -8.90
C VAL A 71 0.54 8.84 -9.47
N GLU A 72 1.38 9.52 -8.68
CA GLU A 72 2.19 10.64 -9.16
C GLU A 72 3.23 10.22 -10.21
N ARG A 73 3.66 8.95 -10.21
CA ARG A 73 4.60 8.37 -11.18
C ARG A 73 3.91 7.65 -12.33
N MET A 74 2.57 7.63 -12.38
CA MET A 74 1.84 7.01 -13.48
C MET A 74 2.09 7.77 -14.78
N LYS A 75 2.18 7.01 -15.89
CA LYS A 75 2.29 7.60 -17.22
C LYS A 75 0.98 8.26 -17.63
N GLU A 76 1.03 9.29 -18.49
CA GLU A 76 -0.15 10.06 -18.93
C GLU A 76 -1.31 9.21 -19.51
N LYS A 77 -1.00 8.06 -20.11
CA LYS A 77 -2.01 7.14 -20.69
C LYS A 77 -2.34 5.94 -19.81
N GLN A 78 -1.80 5.88 -18.60
CA GLN A 78 -2.01 4.79 -17.66
C GLN A 78 -3.26 5.08 -16.81
N ASP A 79 -4.28 4.23 -16.94
CA ASP A 79 -5.53 4.31 -16.17
C ASP A 79 -5.59 3.31 -15.00
N LYS A 80 -4.62 2.40 -14.92
CA LYS A 80 -4.60 1.26 -14.00
C LYS A 80 -3.34 1.22 -13.16
N ILE A 81 -3.50 0.83 -11.90
CA ILE A 81 -2.40 0.47 -11.00
C ILE A 81 -2.08 -1.01 -11.24
N TYR A 82 -0.85 -1.30 -11.66
CA TYR A 82 -0.38 -2.68 -11.84
C TYR A 82 0.21 -3.21 -10.54
N TYR A 83 -0.21 -4.40 -10.14
CA TYR A 83 0.37 -5.11 -9.02
C TYR A 83 0.55 -6.59 -9.33
N MET A 84 1.51 -7.22 -8.65
CA MET A 84 1.71 -8.66 -8.68
C MET A 84 1.76 -9.21 -7.26
N ALA A 85 1.00 -10.28 -7.04
CA ALA A 85 1.03 -11.03 -5.80
C ALA A 85 2.10 -12.14 -5.87
N GLY A 86 2.84 -12.38 -4.80
CA GLY A 86 3.84 -13.46 -4.74
C GLY A 86 4.41 -13.65 -3.33
N THR A 87 5.16 -14.74 -3.15
CA THR A 87 5.69 -15.12 -1.82
C THR A 87 7.00 -14.41 -1.48
N SER A 88 7.75 -13.99 -2.51
CA SER A 88 9.01 -13.27 -2.35
C SER A 88 9.20 -12.20 -3.41
N ARG A 89 9.99 -11.16 -3.07
CA ARG A 89 10.32 -10.09 -4.01
C ARG A 89 11.02 -10.64 -5.25
N LYS A 90 11.92 -11.60 -5.04
CA LYS A 90 12.70 -12.23 -6.11
C LYS A 90 11.79 -12.94 -7.11
N GLU A 91 10.82 -13.71 -6.63
CA GLU A 91 9.84 -14.41 -7.47
C GLU A 91 9.06 -13.43 -8.35
N VAL A 92 8.59 -12.33 -7.76
CA VAL A 92 7.82 -11.30 -8.47
C VAL A 92 8.68 -10.56 -9.51
N GLU A 93 9.91 -10.22 -9.17
CA GLU A 93 10.85 -9.56 -10.10
C GLU A 93 11.25 -10.47 -11.28
N THR A 94 11.36 -11.78 -11.06
CA THR A 94 11.67 -12.76 -12.12
C THR A 94 10.46 -13.18 -12.96
N SER A 95 9.29 -12.59 -12.72
CA SER A 95 8.08 -12.98 -13.43
C SER A 95 8.05 -12.40 -14.84
N PRO A 96 7.78 -13.21 -15.89
CA PRO A 96 7.63 -12.71 -17.26
C PRO A 96 6.56 -11.62 -17.42
N PHE A 97 5.53 -11.63 -16.56
CA PHE A 97 4.48 -10.61 -16.55
C PHE A 97 5.01 -9.24 -16.13
N VAL A 98 5.90 -9.23 -15.13
CA VAL A 98 6.50 -8.00 -14.57
C VAL A 98 7.56 -7.47 -15.53
N GLU A 99 8.41 -8.34 -16.09
CA GLU A 99 9.42 -7.95 -17.08
C GLU A 99 8.80 -7.19 -18.26
N ARG A 100 7.69 -7.68 -18.82
CA ARG A 100 7.03 -7.03 -19.96
C ARG A 100 6.44 -5.66 -19.60
N LEU A 101 5.95 -5.49 -18.37
CA LEU A 101 5.41 -4.22 -17.89
C LEU A 101 6.52 -3.22 -17.62
N ILE A 102 7.60 -3.65 -16.98
CA ILE A 102 8.80 -2.83 -16.72
C ILE A 102 9.48 -2.43 -18.04
N ALA A 103 9.56 -3.33 -19.02
CA ALA A 103 10.11 -3.01 -20.35
C ALA A 103 9.28 -1.95 -21.09
N LYS A 104 7.97 -1.89 -20.84
CA LYS A 104 7.09 -0.80 -21.30
C LYS A 104 7.14 0.43 -20.39
N GLY A 105 7.94 0.40 -19.33
CA GLY A 105 8.13 1.43 -18.31
C GLY A 105 6.93 1.64 -17.39
N TYR A 106 6.09 0.63 -17.19
CA TYR A 106 5.05 0.68 -16.15
C TYR A 106 5.62 0.27 -14.80
N GLU A 107 5.20 0.95 -13.75
CA GLU A 107 5.52 0.59 -12.37
C GLU A 107 4.64 -0.60 -11.93
N VAL A 108 5.22 -1.59 -11.25
CA VAL A 108 4.46 -2.73 -10.70
C VAL A 108 4.68 -2.79 -9.19
N SER A 109 3.58 -2.71 -8.44
CA SER A 109 3.60 -2.90 -6.98
C SER A 109 3.57 -4.40 -6.62
N THR A 110 4.31 -4.78 -5.59
CA THR A 110 4.35 -6.14 -5.08
C THR A 110 3.47 -6.29 -3.85
N VAL A 111 2.61 -7.31 -3.86
CA VAL A 111 1.76 -7.68 -2.73
C VAL A 111 2.17 -9.05 -2.22
N PHE A 112 2.76 -9.10 -1.03
CA PHE A 112 3.08 -10.35 -0.37
C PHE A 112 1.84 -10.93 0.34
N TYR A 113 1.61 -12.22 0.16
CA TYR A 113 0.59 -13.01 0.86
C TYR A 113 1.24 -14.18 1.60
#